data_AF-A0A497T1I9-F1
#
_entry.id   AF-A0A497T1I9-F1
#
_cell.length_a   1.000
_cell.length_b   1.000
_cell.length_c   1.000
_cell.angle_alpha   90.00
_cell.angle_beta   90.00
_cell.angle_gamma   90.00
#
_symmetry.space_group_name_H-M   'P 1'
#
loop_
_entity.id
_entity.type
_entity.pdbx_description
1 polymer ?
#
loop_
_entity_poly.entity_id
_entity_poly.type
_entity_poly.pdbx_seq_one_letter_code
_entity_poly.pdbx_strand_id
1 'polypeptide(L)'
;MEELPYLKTIVKGAGLVLIGTIISKILAFIYRIFIARYFGVEDYGIFSMALALLSFFTIIVLLGLPQGITRYVSYYKSKNSPSKVKGTILDSFKLSLIVSVIIAFLLFLISDTIAFYLFHDTTGKITTLIRIMSLSLPFFSL
;
A
#
# COMPACT_ATOMS: atom_id res chain seq x y z
N MET A 1 -41.85 -2.53 -4.59
CA MET A 1 -41.02 -1.45 -5.19
C MET A 1 -40.00 -0.91 -4.18
N GLU A 2 -39.30 -1.78 -3.45
CA GLU A 2 -38.44 -1.40 -2.31
C GLU A 2 -36.92 -1.50 -2.61
N GLU A 3 -36.55 -1.89 -3.85
CA GLU A 3 -35.15 -2.12 -4.26
C GLU A 3 -34.40 -0.87 -4.76
N LEU A 4 -35.13 0.15 -5.21
CA LEU A 4 -34.58 1.41 -5.75
C LEU A 4 -33.67 2.20 -4.78
N PRO A 5 -33.95 2.32 -3.46
CA PRO A 5 -33.11 3.10 -2.54
C PRO A 5 -31.73 2.46 -2.27
N TYR A 6 -31.63 1.13 -2.30
CA TYR A 6 -30.34 0.43 -2.12
C TYR A 6 -29.43 0.62 -3.33
N LEU A 7 -29.99 0.52 -4.54
CA LEU A 7 -29.28 0.77 -5.80
C LEU A 7 -28.65 2.17 -5.83
N LYS A 8 -29.41 3.20 -5.42
CA LYS A 8 -28.90 4.58 -5.37
C LYS A 8 -27.72 4.74 -4.40
N THR A 9 -27.73 4.06 -3.26
CA THR A 9 -26.65 4.11 -2.26
C THR A 9 -25.40 3.41 -2.76
N ILE A 10 -25.54 2.23 -3.38
CA ILE A 10 -24.42 1.48 -3.96
C ILE A 10 -23.79 2.27 -5.11
N VAL A 11 -24.59 2.80 -6.03
CA VAL A 11 -24.11 3.58 -7.18
C VAL A 11 -23.37 4.84 -6.72
N LYS A 12 -23.88 5.54 -5.69
CA LYS A 12 -23.19 6.72 -5.15
C LYS A 12 -21.84 6.37 -4.51
N GLY A 13 -21.77 5.29 -3.73
CA GLY A 13 -20.52 4.82 -3.11
C GLY A 13 -19.49 4.36 -4.15
N ALA A 14 -19.94 3.51 -5.10
CA ALA A 14 -19.09 3.01 -6.18
C ALA A 14 -18.59 4.14 -7.09
N GLY A 15 -19.46 5.10 -7.44
CA GLY A 15 -19.08 6.28 -8.23
C GLY A 15 -18.00 7.12 -7.55
N LEU A 16 -18.10 7.32 -6.23
CA LEU A 16 -17.09 8.05 -5.47
C LEU A 16 -15.73 7.33 -5.45
N VAL A 17 -15.73 6.01 -5.24
CA VAL A 17 -14.50 5.19 -5.30
C VAL A 17 -13.88 5.22 -6.70
N LEU A 18 -14.70 5.14 -7.74
CA LEU A 18 -14.25 5.16 -9.14
C LEU A 18 -13.61 6.50 -9.49
N ILE A 19 -14.26 7.62 -9.16
CA ILE A 19 -13.72 8.97 -9.40
C ILE A 19 -12.40 9.14 -8.65
N GLY A 20 -12.35 8.75 -7.36
CA GLY A 20 -11.13 8.81 -6.57
C GLY A 20 -10.00 7.97 -7.18
N THR A 21 -10.31 6.80 -7.71
CA THR A 21 -9.34 5.92 -8.39
C THR A 21 -8.82 6.56 -9.67
N ILE A 22 -9.70 7.12 -10.51
CA ILE A 22 -9.31 7.79 -11.75
C ILE A 22 -8.37 8.96 -11.46
N ILE A 23 -8.75 9.84 -10.52
CA ILE A 23 -7.93 10.98 -10.09
C ILE A 23 -6.57 10.49 -9.61
N SER A 24 -6.54 9.47 -8.75
CA SER A 24 -5.29 8.90 -8.22
C SER A 24 -4.40 8.36 -9.34
N LYS A 25 -4.97 7.68 -10.35
CA LYS A 25 -4.20 7.16 -11.50
C LYS A 25 -3.68 8.28 -12.40
N ILE A 26 -4.44 9.34 -12.62
CA ILE A 26 -4.00 10.50 -13.39
C ILE A 26 -2.85 11.21 -12.68
N LEU A 27 -2.96 11.48 -11.38
CA LEU A 27 -1.87 12.06 -10.59
C LEU A 27 -0.63 11.16 -10.61
N ALA A 28 -0.82 9.85 -10.44
CA ALA A 28 0.26 8.87 -10.51
C ALA A 28 0.95 8.87 -11.88
N PHE A 29 0.22 9.10 -12.97
CA PHE A 29 0.77 9.18 -14.31
C PHE A 29 1.55 10.48 -14.53
N ILE A 30 1.00 11.62 -14.10
CA ILE A 30 1.64 12.94 -14.23
C ILE A 30 2.97 12.96 -13.48
N TYR A 31 3.01 12.46 -12.23
CA TYR A 31 4.27 12.48 -11.46
C TYR A 31 5.33 11.56 -12.09
N ARG A 32 4.93 10.42 -12.67
CA ARG A 32 5.85 9.53 -13.40
C ARG A 32 6.46 10.23 -14.61
N ILE A 33 5.67 10.97 -15.39
CA ILE A 33 6.17 11.78 -16.51
C ILE A 33 7.16 12.84 -16.02
N PHE A 34 6.83 13.52 -14.90
CA PHE A 34 7.72 14.51 -14.31
C PHE A 34 9.07 13.91 -13.95
N ILE A 35 9.10 12.77 -13.26
CA ILE A 35 10.36 12.12 -12.90
C ILE A 35 11.14 11.70 -14.15
N ALA A 36 10.50 11.01 -15.10
CA ALA A 36 11.17 10.53 -16.31
C ALA A 36 11.77 11.65 -17.17
N ARG A 37 11.11 12.83 -17.22
CA ARG A 37 11.58 13.97 -18.01
C ARG A 37 12.64 14.81 -17.31
N TYR A 38 12.53 15.03 -15.99
CA TYR A 38 13.44 15.90 -15.26
C TYR A 38 14.68 15.18 -14.71
N PHE A 39 14.56 13.91 -14.30
CA PHE A 39 15.64 13.12 -13.71
C PHE A 39 16.25 12.12 -14.70
N GLY A 40 15.64 11.93 -15.87
CA GLY A 40 16.11 11.02 -16.91
C GLY A 40 15.64 9.57 -16.71
N VAL A 41 16.00 8.72 -17.69
CA VAL A 41 15.46 7.36 -17.82
C VAL A 41 16.06 6.40 -16.79
N GLU A 42 17.34 6.57 -16.44
CA GLU A 42 18.04 5.72 -15.47
C GLU A 42 17.44 5.87 -14.06
N ASP A 43 17.30 7.10 -13.57
CA ASP A 43 16.71 7.39 -12.26
C ASP A 43 15.24 6.97 -12.19
N TYR A 44 14.49 7.14 -13.29
CA TYR A 44 13.13 6.62 -13.38
C TYR A 44 13.07 5.09 -13.27
N GLY A 45 14.05 4.37 -13.84
CA GLY A 45 14.17 2.92 -13.72
C GLY A 45 14.38 2.48 -12.28
N ILE A 46 15.34 3.10 -11.59
CA ILE A 46 15.63 2.86 -10.15
C ILE A 46 14.39 3.15 -9.31
N PHE A 47 13.74 4.28 -9.56
CA PHE A 47 12.54 4.69 -8.85
C PHE A 47 11.34 3.76 -9.10
N SER A 48 11.15 3.31 -10.33
CA SER A 48 10.10 2.33 -10.66
C SER A 48 10.34 0.98 -9.98
N MET A 49 11.60 0.55 -9.88
CA MET A 49 11.99 -0.62 -9.09
C MET A 49 11.63 -0.46 -7.61
N ALA A 50 11.92 0.70 -7.03
CA ALA A 50 11.54 1.00 -5.66
C ALA A 50 10.03 0.89 -5.45
N LEU A 51 9.23 1.47 -6.34
CA LEU A 51 7.77 1.34 -6.23
C LEU A 51 7.29 -0.10 -6.34
N ALA A 52 7.88 -0.89 -7.24
CA ALA A 52 7.51 -2.29 -7.42
C ALA A 52 7.81 -3.12 -6.18
N LEU A 53 9.02 -2.98 -5.62
CA LEU A 53 9.41 -3.64 -4.38
C LEU A 53 8.53 -3.18 -3.21
N LEU A 54 8.27 -1.88 -3.05
CA LEU A 54 7.39 -1.36 -2.00
C LEU A 54 5.99 -1.98 -2.10
N SER A 55 5.44 -2.02 -3.32
CA SER A 55 4.11 -2.58 -3.59
C SER A 55 4.07 -4.07 -3.24
N PHE A 56 5.11 -4.83 -3.63
CA PHE A 56 5.22 -6.25 -3.34
C PHE A 56 5.22 -6.53 -1.84
N PHE A 57 6.08 -5.86 -1.08
CA PHE A 57 6.15 -6.09 0.37
C PHE A 57 4.93 -5.55 1.11
N THR A 58 4.30 -4.48 0.62
CA THR A 58 3.05 -3.96 1.21
C THR A 58 1.92 -4.99 1.13
N ILE A 59 1.83 -5.78 0.04
CA ILE A 59 0.85 -6.87 -0.06
C ILE A 59 1.08 -7.90 1.05
N ILE A 60 2.34 -8.26 1.31
CA ILE A 60 2.73 -9.20 2.36
C ILE A 60 2.39 -8.63 3.75
N VAL A 61 2.67 -7.35 3.97
CA VAL A 61 2.45 -6.68 5.26
C VAL A 61 0.98 -6.56 5.59
N LEU A 62 0.16 -6.18 4.60
CA LEU A 62 -1.25 -5.94 4.80
C LEU A 62 -2.04 -7.23 5.01
N LEU A 63 -1.57 -8.40 4.58
CA LEU A 63 -2.21 -9.71 4.83
C LEU A 63 -3.73 -9.77 4.53
N GLY A 64 -4.23 -8.95 3.60
CA GLY A 64 -5.66 -8.85 3.29
C GLY A 64 -6.52 -8.10 4.33
N LEU A 65 -5.88 -7.40 5.28
CA LEU A 65 -6.54 -6.58 6.30
C LEU A 65 -7.51 -5.55 5.72
N PRO A 66 -7.22 -4.82 4.62
CA PRO A 66 -8.18 -3.85 4.09
C PRO A 66 -9.54 -4.47 3.75
N GLN A 67 -9.54 -5.63 3.09
CA GLN A 67 -10.75 -6.36 2.74
C GLN A 67 -11.46 -6.91 3.98
N GLY A 68 -10.68 -7.42 4.96
CA GLY A 68 -11.18 -7.87 6.25
C GLY A 68 -11.87 -6.75 7.03
N ILE A 69 -11.24 -5.59 7.17
CA ILE A 69 -11.79 -4.40 7.81
C ILE A 69 -13.11 -4.01 7.15
N THR A 70 -13.15 -3.86 5.82
CA THR A 70 -14.39 -3.48 5.12
C THR A 70 -15.54 -4.45 5.41
N ARG A 71 -15.26 -5.76 5.42
CA ARG A 71 -16.26 -6.80 5.70
C ARG A 71 -16.73 -6.78 7.16
N TYR A 72 -15.81 -6.83 8.12
CA TYR A 72 -16.15 -6.94 9.54
C TYR A 72 -16.73 -5.63 10.10
N VAL A 73 -16.26 -4.47 9.63
CA VAL A 73 -16.86 -3.18 9.99
C VAL A 73 -18.30 -3.11 9.50
N SER A 74 -18.58 -3.49 8.25
CA SER A 74 -19.94 -3.52 7.72
C SER A 74 -20.84 -4.47 8.52
N TYR A 75 -20.32 -5.64 8.90
CA TYR A 75 -21.04 -6.64 9.71
C TYR A 75 -21.32 -6.17 11.15
N TYR A 76 -20.34 -5.60 11.85
CA TYR A 76 -20.55 -5.13 13.23
C TYR A 76 -21.38 -3.85 13.30
N LYS A 77 -21.34 -3.04 12.24
CA LYS A 77 -22.22 -1.88 12.09
C LYS A 77 -23.68 -2.30 11.94
N SER A 78 -23.99 -3.34 11.16
CA SER A 78 -25.37 -3.84 11.06
C SER A 78 -25.91 -4.46 12.36
N LYS A 79 -25.01 -4.95 13.22
CA LYS A 79 -25.33 -5.44 14.58
C LYS A 79 -25.35 -4.37 15.67
N ASN A 80 -25.30 -3.08 15.33
CA ASN A 80 -25.26 -1.96 16.29
C ASN A 80 -24.20 -2.14 17.40
N SER A 81 -23.03 -2.70 17.05
CA SER A 81 -21.95 -3.00 17.99
C SER A 81 -20.73 -2.10 17.74
N PRO A 82 -20.77 -0.81 18.14
CA PRO A 82 -19.71 0.17 17.81
C PRO A 82 -18.35 -0.17 18.46
N SER A 83 -18.36 -0.83 19.63
CA SER A 83 -17.13 -1.28 20.30
C SER A 83 -16.34 -2.27 19.44
N LYS A 84 -17.04 -3.21 18.76
CA LYS A 84 -16.42 -4.20 17.87
C LYS A 84 -15.91 -3.61 16.57
N VAL A 85 -16.57 -2.56 16.06
CA VAL A 85 -16.06 -1.78 14.92
C VAL A 85 -14.72 -1.13 15.27
N LYS A 86 -14.65 -0.44 16.42
CA LYS A 86 -13.41 0.19 16.88
C LYS A 86 -12.32 -0.85 17.17
N GLY A 87 -12.66 -1.98 17.78
CA GLY A 87 -11.75 -3.10 18.00
C GLY A 87 -11.15 -3.63 16.70
N THR A 88 -11.98 -3.92 15.69
CA THR A 88 -11.53 -4.42 14.38
C THR A 88 -10.51 -3.48 13.72
N ILE A 89 -10.77 -2.16 13.75
CA ILE A 89 -9.87 -1.16 13.17
C ILE A 89 -8.56 -1.09 13.95
N LEU A 90 -8.62 -1.03 15.28
CA LEU A 90 -7.43 -0.93 16.12
C LEU A 90 -6.56 -2.20 16.07
N ASP A 91 -7.18 -3.37 16.04
CA ASP A 91 -6.46 -4.64 15.99
C ASP A 91 -5.80 -4.83 14.62
N SER A 92 -6.48 -4.45 13.54
CA SER A 92 -5.90 -4.46 12.19
C SER A 92 -4.74 -3.47 12.07
N PHE A 93 -4.88 -2.27 12.65
CA PHE A 93 -3.82 -1.27 12.68
C PHE A 93 -2.58 -1.77 13.45
N LYS A 94 -2.78 -2.32 14.66
CA LYS A 94 -1.69 -2.90 15.46
C LYS A 94 -1.00 -4.04 14.73
N LEU A 95 -1.78 -4.93 14.11
CA LEU A 95 -1.24 -6.06 13.37
C LEU A 95 -0.42 -5.57 12.16
N SER A 96 -0.96 -4.64 11.37
CA SER A 96 -0.24 -4.03 10.24
C SER A 96 1.08 -3.39 10.71
N LEU A 97 1.06 -2.63 11.81
CA LEU A 97 2.25 -2.00 12.38
C LEU A 97 3.31 -3.02 12.82
N ILE A 98 2.91 -4.10 13.52
CA ILE A 98 3.85 -5.13 13.98
C ILE A 98 4.48 -5.85 12.80
N VAL A 99 3.65 -6.28 11.84
CA VAL A 99 4.13 -7.00 10.65
C VAL A 99 5.01 -6.10 9.80
N SER A 100 4.64 -4.83 9.62
CA SER A 100 5.42 -3.88 8.82
C SER A 100 6.78 -3.60 9.42
N VAL A 101 6.89 -3.44 10.74
CA VAL A 101 8.17 -3.26 11.44
C VAL A 101 9.04 -4.52 11.31
N ILE A 102 8.46 -5.72 11.44
CA ILE A 102 9.20 -6.98 11.28
C ILE A 102 9.74 -7.11 9.85
N ILE A 103 8.89 -6.90 8.84
CA ILE A 103 9.27 -6.99 7.43
C ILE A 103 10.29 -5.92 7.07
N ALA A 104 10.12 -4.68 7.55
CA ALA A 104 11.07 -3.60 7.39
C ALA A 104 12.45 -3.97 7.96
N PHE A 105 12.49 -4.51 9.18
CA PHE A 105 13.73 -4.92 9.82
C PHE A 105 14.43 -6.05 9.04
N LEU A 106 13.68 -7.07 8.62
CA LEU A 106 14.23 -8.17 7.80
C LEU A 106 14.76 -7.67 6.46
N LEU A 107 14.02 -6.78 5.80
CA LEU A 107 14.46 -6.15 4.55
C LEU A 107 15.72 -5.32 4.70
N PHE A 108 15.84 -4.59 5.80
CA PHE A 108 17.04 -3.81 6.07
C PHE A 108 18.27 -4.72 6.19
N LEU A 109 18.15 -5.85 6.91
CA LEU A 109 19.24 -6.80 7.10
C LEU A 109 19.63 -7.55 5.81
N ILE A 110 18.66 -7.91 4.98
CA ILE A 110 18.89 -8.70 3.75
C ILE A 110 19.10 -7.78 2.53
N SER A 111 19.12 -6.46 2.71
CA SER A 111 19.22 -5.46 1.63
C SER A 111 20.44 -5.67 0.73
N ASP A 112 21.59 -5.98 1.32
CA ASP A 112 22.85 -6.25 0.61
C ASP A 112 22.75 -7.52 -0.25
N THR A 113 22.16 -8.57 0.29
CA THR A 113 21.93 -9.85 -0.41
C THR A 113 20.97 -9.66 -1.58
N ILE A 114 19.88 -8.90 -1.39
CA ILE A 114 18.90 -8.64 -2.45
C ILE A 114 19.55 -7.81 -3.58
N ALA A 115 20.29 -6.76 -3.23
CA ALA A 115 20.96 -5.91 -4.22
C ALA A 115 21.97 -6.71 -5.06
N PHE A 116 22.77 -7.57 -4.41
CA PHE A 116 23.80 -8.34 -5.08
C PHE A 116 23.23 -9.48 -5.95
N TYR A 117 22.35 -10.33 -5.40
CA TYR A 117 21.88 -11.53 -6.11
C TYR A 117 20.71 -11.27 -7.07
N LEU A 118 19.81 -10.35 -6.74
CA LEU A 118 18.61 -10.13 -7.54
C LEU A 118 18.82 -9.06 -8.62
N PHE A 119 19.59 -8.03 -8.30
CA PHE A 119 19.78 -6.87 -9.19
C PHE A 119 21.18 -6.78 -9.79
N HIS A 120 22.10 -7.68 -9.42
CA HIS A 120 23.49 -7.68 -9.87
C HIS A 120 24.17 -6.30 -9.73
N ASP A 121 23.75 -5.51 -8.74
CA ASP A 121 24.29 -4.17 -8.53
C ASP A 121 25.52 -4.21 -7.63
N THR A 122 26.68 -3.88 -8.19
CA THR A 122 27.94 -3.72 -7.48
C THR A 122 28.19 -2.27 -7.03
N THR A 123 27.29 -1.34 -7.35
CA THR A 123 27.45 0.10 -7.12
C THR A 123 26.94 0.56 -5.75
N GLY A 124 26.19 -0.29 -5.03
CA GLY A 124 25.61 0.00 -3.70
C GLY A 124 24.44 1.00 -3.70
N LYS A 125 24.04 1.49 -4.89
CA LYS A 125 22.90 2.40 -5.05
C LYS A 125 21.59 1.69 -4.71
N ILE A 126 21.41 0.46 -5.19
CA ILE A 126 20.20 -0.34 -4.94
C ILE A 126 20.10 -0.78 -3.47
N THR A 127 21.22 -1.09 -2.81
CA THR A 127 21.23 -1.37 -1.36
C THR A 127 20.66 -0.18 -0.58
N THR A 128 21.16 1.03 -0.87
CA THR A 128 20.72 2.25 -0.20
C THR A 128 19.23 2.50 -0.42
N LEU A 129 18.76 2.28 -1.66
CA LEU A 129 17.35 2.35 -2.02
C LEU A 129 16.49 1.39 -1.19
N ILE A 130 16.86 0.10 -1.13
CA ILE A 130 16.12 -0.91 -0.36
C ILE A 130 16.07 -0.54 1.13
N ARG A 131 17.17 -0.04 1.69
CA ARG A 131 17.22 0.41 3.09
C ARG A 131 16.28 1.60 3.34
N ILE A 132 16.29 2.61 2.48
CA ILE A 132 15.38 3.76 2.60
C ILE A 132 13.92 3.30 2.53
N MET A 133 13.62 2.39 1.60
CA MET A 133 12.26 1.87 1.46
C MET A 133 11.81 1.00 2.64
N SER A 134 12.72 0.22 3.21
CA SER A 134 12.41 -0.57 4.39
C SER A 134 11.93 0.31 5.55
N LEU A 135 12.53 1.51 5.70
CA LEU A 135 12.12 2.49 6.70
C LEU A 135 10.78 3.17 6.39
N SER A 136 10.41 3.31 5.10
CA SER A 136 9.13 3.93 4.71
C SER A 136 7.95 2.95 4.76
N LEU A 137 8.22 1.64 4.75
CA LEU A 137 7.23 0.59 4.67
C LEU A 137 6.22 0.56 5.84
N PRO A 138 6.61 0.79 7.12
CA PRO A 138 5.65 0.91 8.22
C PRO A 138 4.66 2.05 8.05
N PHE A 139 5.11 3.18 7.51
CA PHE A 139 4.26 4.34 7.25
C PHE A 139 3.34 4.13 6.05
N PHE A 140 3.79 3.36 5.05
CA PHE A 140 3.00 3.07 3.86
C PHE A 140 1.89 2.05 4.11
N SER A 141 2.08 1.16 5.09
CA SER A 141 1.11 0.12 5.46
C SER A 141 -0.01 0.56 6.41
N LEU A 142 0.06 1.81 6.88
CA LEU A 142 -0.80 2.36 7.94
C LEU A 142 -1.93 3.20 7.37
#